data_AF-A0A935HUI6-F1
#
_entry.id   AF-A0A935HUI6-F1
#
_cell.length_a   1.000
_cell.length_b   1.000
_cell.length_c   1.000
_cell.angle_alpha   90.00
_cell.angle_beta   90.00
_cell.angle_gamma   90.00
#
_symmetry.space_group_name_H-M   'P 1'
#
loop_
_entity.id
_entity.type
_entity.pdbx_description
1 polymer ?
#
loop_
_entity_poly.entity_id
_entity_poly.type
_entity_poly.pdbx_seq_one_letter_code
_entity_poly.pdbx_strand_id
1 'polypeptide(L)'
;MKYDVQVTDANSCQEEHGAKLEQPEKATWGMEGNSNTDPGTHYIGTSNNTDVVMKANGQESFRLKANGDIRLFGNSTEEGPLFRLEDGTLGMGDFPEAPTDPARCFYLQGFQRFWLTTGNDFTNLCTLSERPKIGTLDNTALRIITNNTDRIHVGTDGKVGIGTYPTSAANYRLFVEDGIVCRDVLVKHGAWPDFVFQPNYGLMPLAELRNYLQANSHLPGIPSAAEVEEKGGVELGKMQTDMLKVVEEQALYILQLEERLGRVEQRLAGMEASQH
;
A
#
# COMPACT_ATOMS: atom_id res chain seq x y z
N MET A 1 -35.65 61.95 -19.15
CA MET A 1 -35.92 63.37 -18.82
C MET A 1 -36.83 63.93 -19.90
N LYS A 2 -37.78 64.81 -19.58
CA LYS A 2 -38.67 65.45 -20.56
C LYS A 2 -38.07 66.82 -20.90
N TYR A 3 -37.86 67.09 -22.18
CA TYR A 3 -37.38 68.38 -22.64
C TYR A 3 -38.51 69.02 -23.44
N ASP A 4 -38.86 70.24 -23.05
CA ASP A 4 -39.83 71.04 -23.77
C ASP A 4 -39.05 72.01 -24.66
N VAL A 5 -39.30 71.94 -25.97
CA VAL A 5 -38.71 72.85 -26.95
C VAL A 5 -39.76 73.91 -27.26
N GLN A 6 -39.44 75.15 -26.93
CA GLN A 6 -40.29 76.30 -27.22
C GLN A 6 -39.73 77.03 -28.44
N VAL A 7 -40.47 77.01 -29.55
CA VAL A 7 -40.09 77.73 -30.77
C VAL A 7 -40.86 79.04 -30.80
N THR A 8 -40.12 80.15 -30.79
CA THR A 8 -40.69 81.49 -30.90
C THR A 8 -40.34 82.07 -32.25
N ASP A 9 -41.33 82.51 -33.04
CA ASP A 9 -41.07 83.18 -34.30
C ASP A 9 -40.64 84.65 -34.11
N ALA A 10 -40.26 85.32 -35.20
CA ALA A 10 -39.82 86.73 -35.14
C ALA A 10 -40.93 87.71 -34.71
N ASN A 11 -42.20 87.25 -34.66
CA ASN A 11 -43.36 88.02 -34.21
C ASN A 11 -43.81 87.63 -32.80
N SER A 12 -42.99 86.87 -32.06
CA SER A 12 -43.27 86.40 -30.69
C SER A 12 -44.43 85.40 -30.57
N CYS A 13 -44.83 84.72 -31.64
CA CYS A 13 -45.73 83.56 -31.54
C CYS A 13 -44.95 82.35 -31.04
N GLN A 14 -45.45 81.67 -30.01
CA GLN A 14 -44.79 80.53 -29.38
C GLN A 14 -45.56 79.24 -29.66
N GLU A 15 -44.82 78.20 -30.05
CA GLU A 15 -45.33 76.83 -30.07
C GLU A 15 -44.44 75.94 -29.20
N GLU A 16 -45.06 75.11 -28.35
CA GLU A 16 -44.36 74.18 -27.47
C GLU A 16 -44.65 72.75 -27.90
N HIS A 17 -43.59 71.96 -28.09
CA HIS A 17 -43.68 70.52 -28.24
C HIS A 17 -42.76 69.84 -27.23
N GLY A 18 -43.34 68.94 -26.43
CA GLY A 18 -42.59 68.14 -25.47
C GLY A 18 -42.12 66.83 -26.09
N ALA A 19 -40.82 66.55 -26.03
CA ALA A 19 -40.25 65.26 -26.39
C ALA A 19 -39.83 64.48 -25.14
N LYS A 20 -40.27 63.23 -25.02
CA LYS A 20 -39.82 62.34 -23.95
C LYS A 20 -38.58 61.60 -24.43
N LEU A 21 -37.41 61.95 -23.88
CA LEU A 21 -36.20 61.17 -24.08
C LEU A 21 -36.17 60.05 -23.06
N GLU A 22 -36.47 58.84 -23.53
CA GLU A 22 -36.19 57.59 -22.82
C GLU A 22 -34.73 57.21 -23.10
N GLN A 23 -33.93 57.08 -22.05
CA GLN A 23 -32.55 56.62 -22.22
C GLN A 23 -32.63 55.18 -22.74
N PRO A 24 -32.06 54.85 -23.91
CA PRO A 24 -32.02 53.47 -24.37
C PRO A 24 -31.28 52.62 -23.32
N GLU A 25 -31.63 51.34 -23.23
CA GLU A 25 -30.87 50.40 -22.41
C GLU A 25 -29.38 50.52 -22.75
N LYS A 26 -28.53 50.58 -21.71
CA LYS A 26 -27.09 50.76 -21.91
C LYS A 26 -26.56 49.62 -22.79
N ALA A 27 -26.22 49.93 -24.03
CA ALA A 27 -25.69 48.99 -25.02
C ALA A 27 -24.25 48.50 -24.71
N THR A 28 -23.68 48.88 -23.57
CA THR A 28 -22.29 48.60 -23.21
C THR A 28 -22.20 48.14 -21.76
N TRP A 29 -21.23 47.27 -21.48
CA TRP A 29 -20.89 46.92 -20.10
C TRP A 29 -20.12 48.07 -19.43
N GLY A 30 -20.61 48.58 -18.31
CA GLY A 30 -19.93 49.62 -17.54
C GLY A 30 -18.70 49.09 -16.79
N MET A 31 -17.72 49.95 -16.52
CA MET A 31 -16.55 49.61 -15.69
C MET A 31 -16.92 49.29 -14.23
N GLU A 32 -18.07 49.79 -13.77
CA GLU A 32 -18.64 49.47 -12.44
C GLU A 32 -19.73 48.39 -12.52
N GLY A 33 -19.88 47.75 -13.68
CA GLY A 33 -20.96 46.80 -13.96
C GLY A 33 -22.27 47.45 -14.37
N ASN A 34 -23.26 46.60 -14.63
CA ASN A 34 -24.62 46.98 -15.02
C ASN A 34 -25.63 46.42 -14.00
N SER A 35 -26.62 47.20 -13.61
CA SER A 35 -27.76 46.73 -12.82
C SER A 35 -28.87 46.18 -13.74
N ASN A 36 -29.74 45.30 -13.21
CA ASN A 36 -30.91 44.73 -13.93
C ASN A 36 -30.58 44.02 -15.26
N THR A 37 -29.50 43.23 -15.32
CA THR A 37 -29.09 42.47 -16.52
C THR A 37 -30.01 41.26 -16.81
N ASP A 38 -30.12 40.87 -18.08
CA ASP A 38 -30.82 39.65 -18.54
C ASP A 38 -29.76 38.65 -19.05
N PRO A 39 -29.55 37.49 -18.42
CA PRO A 39 -28.54 36.52 -18.84
C PRO A 39 -28.69 36.00 -20.29
N GLY A 40 -29.88 36.08 -20.90
CA GLY A 40 -30.10 35.63 -22.29
C GLY A 40 -29.56 36.58 -23.36
N THR A 41 -29.44 37.87 -23.05
CA THR A 41 -29.09 38.93 -24.02
C THR A 41 -27.96 39.85 -23.53
N HIS A 42 -27.73 39.93 -22.22
CA HIS A 42 -26.71 40.74 -21.57
C HIS A 42 -25.61 39.86 -20.98
N TYR A 43 -24.50 39.71 -21.71
CA TYR A 43 -23.35 38.94 -21.27
C TYR A 43 -22.03 39.51 -21.80
N ILE A 44 -20.93 39.17 -21.13
CA ILE A 44 -19.57 39.42 -21.64
C ILE A 44 -19.11 38.14 -22.31
N GLY A 45 -19.09 38.12 -23.64
CA GLY A 45 -18.63 36.97 -24.40
C GLY A 45 -18.91 37.08 -25.89
N THR A 46 -19.00 35.93 -26.56
CA THR A 46 -19.26 35.81 -28.00
C THR A 46 -20.63 35.15 -28.22
N SER A 47 -21.33 35.53 -29.30
CA SER A 47 -22.60 34.92 -29.72
C SER A 47 -22.43 33.77 -30.73
N ASN A 48 -21.17 33.42 -31.04
CA ASN A 48 -20.80 32.47 -32.07
C ASN A 48 -19.66 31.56 -31.56
N ASN A 49 -19.18 30.65 -32.42
CA ASN A 49 -18.14 29.68 -32.08
C ASN A 49 -16.72 30.31 -32.04
N THR A 50 -16.56 31.40 -31.31
CA THR A 50 -15.29 32.11 -31.11
C THR A 50 -14.98 32.19 -29.62
N ASP A 51 -13.72 31.98 -29.25
CA ASP A 51 -13.27 32.05 -27.85
C ASP A 51 -13.34 33.48 -27.29
N VAL A 52 -13.53 33.61 -25.97
CA VAL A 52 -13.35 34.86 -25.23
C VAL A 52 -11.94 34.89 -24.66
N VAL A 53 -11.14 35.90 -25.02
CA VAL A 53 -9.73 36.03 -24.60
C VAL A 53 -9.55 37.26 -23.73
N MET A 54 -9.14 37.05 -22.48
CA MET A 54 -8.77 38.11 -21.54
C MET A 54 -7.25 38.24 -21.48
N LYS A 55 -6.76 39.47 -21.65
CA LYS A 55 -5.33 39.78 -21.73
C LYS A 55 -4.91 40.82 -20.70
N ALA A 56 -3.71 40.67 -20.16
CA ALA A 56 -3.02 41.68 -19.37
C ALA A 56 -1.71 42.05 -20.07
N ASN A 57 -1.45 43.35 -20.27
CA ASN A 57 -0.27 43.84 -20.98
C ASN A 57 -0.06 43.17 -22.37
N GLY A 58 -1.15 42.92 -23.09
CA GLY A 58 -1.13 42.26 -24.41
C GLY A 58 -0.91 40.74 -24.40
N GLN A 59 -0.62 40.14 -23.25
CA GLN A 59 -0.46 38.69 -23.06
C GLN A 59 -1.78 38.06 -22.65
N GLU A 60 -2.12 36.90 -23.22
CA GLU A 60 -3.27 36.11 -22.79
C GLU A 60 -3.07 35.64 -21.34
N SER A 61 -4.11 35.76 -20.53
CA SER A 61 -4.09 35.29 -19.13
C SER A 61 -5.20 34.28 -18.88
N PHE A 62 -6.34 34.46 -19.53
CA PHE A 62 -7.52 33.60 -19.42
C PHE A 62 -8.21 33.50 -20.78
N ARG A 63 -8.64 32.29 -21.13
CA ARG A 63 -9.49 32.05 -22.29
C ARG A 63 -10.64 31.12 -21.93
N LEU A 64 -11.85 31.55 -22.25
CA LEU A 64 -13.02 30.69 -22.29
C LEU A 64 -13.21 30.25 -23.74
N LYS A 65 -13.00 28.97 -24.01
CA LYS A 65 -13.16 28.41 -25.34
C LYS A 65 -14.64 28.31 -25.69
N ALA A 66 -14.96 28.41 -26.98
CA ALA A 66 -16.34 28.30 -27.46
C ALA A 66 -17.00 26.94 -27.14
N ASN A 67 -16.21 25.89 -26.89
CA ASN A 67 -16.69 24.58 -26.45
C ASN A 67 -16.94 24.46 -24.94
N GLY A 68 -16.70 25.51 -24.16
CA GLY A 68 -16.89 25.54 -22.71
C GLY A 68 -15.63 25.23 -21.89
N ASP A 69 -14.52 24.83 -22.51
CA ASP A 69 -13.26 24.64 -21.80
C ASP A 69 -12.67 25.98 -21.34
N ILE A 70 -11.98 25.97 -20.20
CA ILE A 70 -11.23 27.11 -19.71
C ILE A 70 -9.74 26.83 -19.88
N ARG A 71 -9.01 27.77 -20.48
CA ARG A 71 -7.54 27.80 -20.48
C ARG A 71 -7.08 28.91 -19.54
N LEU A 72 -6.29 28.53 -18.53
CA LEU A 72 -5.61 29.43 -17.61
C LEU A 72 -4.14 29.58 -18.01
N PHE A 73 -3.47 30.64 -17.54
CA PHE A 73 -2.03 30.87 -17.72
C PHE A 73 -1.59 31.16 -19.17
N GLY A 74 -2.49 31.69 -19.98
CA GLY A 74 -2.14 32.19 -21.30
C GLY A 74 -1.58 31.14 -22.23
N ASN A 75 -0.33 31.35 -22.66
CA ASN A 75 0.39 30.45 -23.58
C ASN A 75 1.14 29.32 -22.88
N SER A 76 1.05 29.17 -21.55
CA SER A 76 1.68 28.04 -20.86
C SER A 76 1.22 26.70 -21.46
N THR A 77 2.16 25.77 -21.55
CA THR A 77 1.98 24.37 -21.96
C THR A 77 2.40 23.42 -20.85
N GLU A 78 2.64 23.92 -19.64
CA GLU A 78 3.00 23.10 -18.49
C GLU A 78 1.81 22.22 -18.10
N GLU A 79 2.08 20.97 -17.75
CA GLU A 79 1.08 20.05 -17.19
C GLU A 79 1.24 20.01 -15.67
N GLY A 80 0.15 19.98 -14.91
CA GLY A 80 0.21 19.86 -13.46
C GLY A 80 -1.06 20.33 -12.74
N PRO A 81 -1.16 20.08 -11.43
CA PRO A 81 -2.24 20.60 -10.60
C PRO A 81 -2.25 22.13 -10.57
N LEU A 82 -3.46 22.70 -10.44
CA LEU A 82 -3.66 24.11 -10.10
C LEU A 82 -3.48 24.30 -8.58
N PHE A 83 -2.62 25.24 -8.16
CA PHE A 83 -2.43 25.56 -6.75
C PHE A 83 -2.45 27.08 -6.51
N ARG A 84 -2.70 27.50 -5.26
CA ARG A 84 -2.68 28.90 -4.85
C ARG A 84 -1.38 29.21 -4.11
N LEU A 85 -0.67 30.25 -4.55
CA LEU A 85 0.57 30.74 -3.95
C LEU A 85 0.29 31.67 -2.75
N GLU A 86 1.32 31.92 -1.93
CA GLU A 86 1.22 32.77 -0.72
C GLU A 86 0.82 34.21 -1.03
N ASP A 87 1.19 34.73 -2.20
CA ASP A 87 0.80 36.05 -2.69
C ASP A 87 -0.67 36.10 -3.20
N GLY A 88 -1.38 34.97 -3.13
CA GLY A 88 -2.76 34.84 -3.55
C GLY A 88 -2.96 34.55 -5.03
N THR A 89 -1.88 34.45 -5.82
CA THR A 89 -1.96 34.10 -7.24
C THR A 89 -2.21 32.59 -7.42
N LEU A 90 -2.75 32.21 -8.58
CA LEU A 90 -2.84 30.81 -8.98
C LEU A 90 -1.58 30.45 -9.79
N GLY A 91 -1.05 29.26 -9.56
CA GLY A 91 0.06 28.66 -10.30
C GLY A 91 -0.31 27.27 -10.80
N MET A 92 0.50 26.74 -11.70
CA MET A 92 0.38 25.40 -12.28
C MET A 92 1.78 24.79 -12.43
N GLY A 93 1.87 23.47 -12.43
CA GLY A 93 3.12 22.72 -12.57
C GLY A 93 3.24 21.64 -11.52
N ASP A 94 4.40 20.99 -11.44
CA ASP A 94 4.71 20.09 -10.34
C ASP A 94 4.53 20.83 -9.02
N PHE A 95 4.02 20.13 -7.99
CA PHE A 95 4.02 20.71 -6.64
C PHE A 95 5.44 21.20 -6.39
N PRO A 96 5.67 22.52 -6.19
CA PRO A 96 7.01 22.98 -5.88
C PRO A 96 7.43 22.16 -4.68
N GLU A 97 8.54 21.43 -4.79
CA GLU A 97 9.22 20.88 -3.62
C GLU A 97 9.31 22.06 -2.67
N ALA A 98 8.46 22.06 -1.64
CA ALA A 98 8.42 23.16 -0.69
C ALA A 98 9.87 23.28 -0.22
N PRO A 99 10.51 24.47 -0.34
CA PRO A 99 11.90 24.62 0.02
C PRO A 99 12.05 24.04 1.43
N THR A 100 12.84 22.97 1.54
CA THR A 100 13.00 22.24 2.78
C THR A 100 13.76 23.16 3.72
N ASP A 101 13.05 23.93 4.53
CA ASP A 101 13.64 24.62 5.67
C ASP A 101 14.17 23.52 6.61
N PRO A 102 15.50 23.37 6.76
CA PRO A 102 16.08 22.29 7.57
C PRO A 102 15.71 22.40 9.05
N ALA A 103 15.18 23.55 9.50
CA ALA A 103 14.74 23.79 10.86
C ALA A 103 13.26 23.44 11.11
N ARG A 104 12.47 23.14 10.06
CA ARG A 104 11.04 22.83 10.18
C ARG A 104 10.78 21.38 9.84
N CYS A 105 10.13 20.69 10.77
CA CYS A 105 9.56 19.38 10.53
C CYS A 105 8.16 19.50 9.89
N PHE A 106 7.70 18.45 9.21
CA PHE A 106 6.39 18.36 8.58
C PHE A 106 5.47 17.43 9.37
N TYR A 107 4.21 17.83 9.56
CA TYR A 107 3.15 16.92 9.99
C TYR A 107 2.58 16.16 8.78
N LEU A 108 2.11 14.94 8.99
CA LEU A 108 1.41 14.15 7.96
C LEU A 108 0.04 14.72 7.54
N GLN A 109 -0.31 15.93 7.99
CA GLN A 109 -1.60 16.59 7.76
C GLN A 109 -1.77 17.03 6.30
N GLY A 110 -2.07 16.08 5.41
CA GLY A 110 -2.66 16.32 4.10
C GLY A 110 -1.71 16.60 2.95
N PHE A 111 -0.40 16.71 3.18
CA PHE A 111 0.61 16.99 2.13
C PHE A 111 0.99 15.76 1.28
N GLN A 112 0.82 14.54 1.79
CA GLN A 112 1.11 13.31 1.06
C GLN A 112 -0.07 12.34 1.14
N ARG A 113 -1.06 12.55 0.28
CA ARG A 113 -2.29 11.71 0.23
C ARG A 113 -2.08 10.38 -0.48
N PHE A 114 -0.92 10.17 -1.11
CA PHE A 114 -0.63 9.02 -1.95
C PHE A 114 0.77 8.48 -1.67
N TRP A 115 0.96 7.18 -1.91
CA TRP A 115 2.29 6.56 -1.94
C TRP A 115 2.88 6.73 -3.34
N LEU A 116 4.06 7.32 -3.45
CA LEU A 116 4.75 7.52 -4.73
C LEU A 116 5.31 6.18 -5.24
N THR A 117 5.32 5.99 -6.55
CA THR A 117 5.90 4.79 -7.19
C THR A 117 7.41 4.69 -7.00
N THR A 118 8.08 5.81 -6.71
CA THR A 118 9.50 5.90 -6.36
C THR A 118 9.76 5.79 -4.86
N GLY A 119 8.71 5.68 -4.04
CA GLY A 119 8.77 5.73 -2.59
C GLY A 119 8.67 7.15 -2.02
N ASN A 120 8.31 7.23 -0.74
CA ASN A 120 8.17 8.49 -0.01
C ASN A 120 9.37 8.69 0.93
N ASP A 121 9.85 9.93 1.07
CA ASP A 121 10.83 10.33 2.07
C ASP A 121 10.13 10.87 3.33
N PHE A 122 10.59 10.42 4.50
CA PHE A 122 10.04 10.76 5.82
C PHE A 122 11.11 11.34 6.79
N THR A 123 12.25 11.77 6.26
CA THR A 123 13.39 12.28 7.06
C THR A 123 13.05 13.50 7.94
N ASN A 124 12.07 14.32 7.55
CA ASN A 124 11.73 15.58 8.23
C ASN A 124 10.37 15.56 8.96
N LEU A 125 9.91 14.43 9.51
CA LEU A 125 8.61 14.40 10.23
C LEU A 125 8.69 15.02 11.63
N CYS A 126 7.66 15.81 12.00
CA CYS A 126 7.50 16.29 13.37
C CYS A 126 7.25 15.13 14.34
N THR A 127 7.53 15.33 15.62
CA THR A 127 7.48 14.30 16.68
C THR A 127 6.41 13.22 16.46
N LEU A 128 6.86 11.97 16.44
CA LEU A 128 6.24 10.76 15.89
C LEU A 128 4.94 10.27 16.58
N SER A 129 3.98 11.14 16.91
CA SER A 129 2.66 10.68 17.36
C SER A 129 1.93 9.89 16.25
N GLU A 130 2.20 10.22 14.99
CA GLU A 130 1.68 9.52 13.81
C GLU A 130 2.82 8.96 12.97
N ARG A 131 2.78 7.65 12.69
CA ARG A 131 3.73 6.97 11.81
C ARG A 131 3.10 6.83 10.42
N PRO A 132 3.84 7.03 9.31
CA PRO A 132 3.36 6.75 7.97
C PRO A 132 2.83 5.32 7.83
N LYS A 133 1.74 5.13 7.10
CA LYS A 133 1.09 3.83 6.89
C LYS A 133 0.76 3.64 5.43
N ILE A 134 0.91 2.41 4.96
CA ILE A 134 0.31 1.91 3.73
C ILE A 134 -0.75 0.88 4.14
N GLY A 135 -2.00 1.06 3.72
CA GLY A 135 -3.09 0.18 4.13
C GLY A 135 -4.47 0.81 4.04
N THR A 136 -5.42 0.10 4.63
CA THR A 136 -6.84 0.47 4.77
C THR A 136 -7.10 0.92 6.21
N LEU A 137 -8.07 1.82 6.41
CA LEU A 137 -8.51 2.28 7.74
C LEU A 137 -9.82 1.61 8.20
N ASP A 138 -10.44 0.84 7.32
CA ASP A 138 -11.68 0.12 7.55
C ASP A 138 -11.46 -1.40 7.48
N ASN A 139 -12.55 -2.17 7.58
CA ASN A 139 -12.51 -3.62 7.49
C ASN A 139 -12.40 -4.11 6.03
N THR A 140 -11.46 -3.53 5.28
CA THR A 140 -11.12 -3.91 3.92
C THR A 140 -9.70 -4.46 3.87
N ALA A 141 -9.49 -5.54 3.15
CA ALA A 141 -8.15 -6.11 2.95
C ALA A 141 -7.27 -5.19 2.09
N LEU A 142 -5.98 -5.13 2.40
CA LEU A 142 -4.98 -4.51 1.53
C LEU A 142 -4.54 -5.53 0.47
N ARG A 143 -4.58 -5.15 -0.82
CA ARG A 143 -4.24 -6.03 -1.94
C ARG A 143 -3.13 -5.44 -2.80
N ILE A 144 -2.16 -6.25 -3.17
CA ILE A 144 -1.14 -5.94 -4.18
C ILE A 144 -1.45 -6.79 -5.40
N ILE A 145 -1.73 -6.13 -6.52
CA ILE A 145 -2.25 -6.78 -7.72
C ILE A 145 -1.30 -6.65 -8.91
N THR A 146 -1.30 -7.63 -9.81
CA THR A 146 -0.72 -7.49 -11.16
C THR A 146 -1.65 -8.10 -12.19
N ASN A 147 -1.84 -7.43 -13.33
CA ASN A 147 -2.81 -7.84 -14.36
C ASN A 147 -4.21 -8.14 -13.78
N ASN A 148 -4.72 -7.23 -12.94
CA ASN A 148 -6.00 -7.36 -12.24
C ASN A 148 -6.17 -8.66 -11.42
N THR A 149 -5.06 -9.28 -10.99
CA THR A 149 -5.04 -10.50 -10.19
C THR A 149 -4.39 -10.22 -8.84
N ASP A 150 -5.01 -10.68 -7.75
CA ASP A 150 -4.45 -10.56 -6.39
C ASP A 150 -3.18 -11.40 -6.27
N ARG A 151 -2.07 -10.77 -5.85
CA ARG A 151 -0.77 -11.42 -5.69
C ARG A 151 -0.38 -11.53 -4.23
N ILE A 152 -0.54 -10.42 -3.49
CA ILE A 152 -0.33 -10.39 -2.05
C ILE A 152 -1.60 -9.81 -1.42
N HIS A 153 -2.22 -10.63 -0.59
CA HIS A 153 -3.45 -10.32 0.10
C HIS A 153 -3.17 -10.19 1.60
N VAL A 154 -3.42 -9.03 2.19
CA VAL A 154 -3.38 -8.85 3.65
C VAL A 154 -4.82 -8.73 4.14
N GLY A 155 -5.31 -9.81 4.73
CA GLY A 155 -6.66 -9.91 5.30
C GLY A 155 -6.82 -9.00 6.52
N THR A 156 -8.07 -8.69 6.86
CA THR A 156 -8.40 -7.82 8.00
C THR A 156 -8.16 -8.48 9.36
N ASP A 157 -8.01 -9.82 9.37
CA ASP A 157 -7.53 -10.62 10.49
C ASP A 157 -5.99 -10.63 10.61
N GLY A 158 -5.30 -9.93 9.70
CA GLY A 158 -3.85 -9.82 9.65
C GLY A 158 -3.16 -11.07 9.13
N LYS A 159 -3.87 -11.98 8.45
CA LYS A 159 -3.27 -13.07 7.67
C LYS A 159 -2.83 -12.58 6.30
N VAL A 160 -1.74 -13.14 5.79
CA VAL A 160 -1.13 -12.78 4.51
C VAL A 160 -1.17 -13.99 3.59
N GLY A 161 -1.74 -13.83 2.40
CA GLY A 161 -1.67 -14.79 1.31
C GLY A 161 -0.75 -14.29 0.20
N ILE A 162 0.13 -15.15 -0.31
CA ILE A 162 0.94 -14.91 -1.50
C ILE A 162 0.53 -15.94 -2.55
N GLY A 163 -0.06 -15.48 -3.65
CA GLY A 163 -0.62 -16.35 -4.70
C GLY A 163 -1.88 -17.12 -4.29
N THR A 164 -2.39 -16.91 -3.08
CA THR A 164 -3.56 -17.60 -2.52
C THR A 164 -4.37 -16.68 -1.61
N TYR A 165 -5.61 -17.08 -1.29
CA TYR A 165 -6.44 -16.39 -0.31
C TYR A 165 -6.26 -17.06 1.06
N PRO A 166 -5.79 -16.34 2.09
CA PRO A 166 -5.57 -16.94 3.41
C PRO A 166 -6.90 -17.43 3.99
N THR A 167 -6.96 -18.68 4.41
CA THR A 167 -8.18 -19.25 5.00
C THR A 167 -8.26 -18.93 6.49
N SER A 168 -9.48 -18.76 7.00
CA SER A 168 -9.71 -18.55 8.43
C SER A 168 -9.39 -19.79 9.28
N ALA A 169 -9.29 -20.97 8.65
CA ALA A 169 -9.26 -22.28 9.31
C ALA A 169 -7.96 -22.62 10.05
N ALA A 170 -6.85 -21.91 9.81
CA ALA A 170 -5.56 -22.27 10.41
C ALA A 170 -4.97 -21.16 11.28
N ASN A 171 -4.24 -21.55 12.33
CA ASN A 171 -3.51 -20.66 13.25
C ASN A 171 -2.27 -20.00 12.61
N TYR A 172 -2.04 -20.21 11.31
CA TYR A 172 -0.93 -19.61 10.57
C TYR A 172 -1.26 -18.20 10.11
N ARG A 173 -0.21 -17.36 10.02
CA ARG A 173 -0.33 -15.97 9.53
C ARG A 173 0.10 -15.78 8.09
N LEU A 174 0.86 -16.70 7.50
CA LEU A 174 1.37 -16.61 6.14
C LEU A 174 1.01 -17.87 5.37
N PHE A 175 0.43 -17.70 4.20
CA PHE A 175 0.05 -18.75 3.27
C PHE A 175 0.72 -18.44 1.92
N VAL A 176 1.38 -19.42 1.33
CA VAL A 176 2.11 -19.25 0.06
C VAL A 176 1.76 -20.39 -0.87
N GLU A 177 1.15 -20.08 -2.00
CA GLU A 177 0.88 -21.03 -3.09
C GLU A 177 2.20 -21.39 -3.79
N ASP A 178 2.32 -22.61 -4.31
CA ASP A 178 3.49 -23.10 -5.07
C ASP A 178 4.84 -23.12 -4.32
N GLY A 179 4.81 -22.91 -3.00
CA GLY A 179 5.98 -23.06 -2.12
C GLY A 179 6.92 -21.85 -2.06
N ILE A 180 8.07 -22.02 -1.40
CA ILE A 180 9.05 -20.96 -1.14
C ILE A 180 10.44 -21.44 -1.57
N VAL A 181 11.07 -20.72 -2.49
CA VAL A 181 12.50 -20.89 -2.81
C VAL A 181 13.28 -19.82 -2.07
N CYS A 182 14.17 -20.23 -1.16
CA CYS A 182 15.03 -19.34 -0.40
C CYS A 182 16.44 -19.92 -0.24
N ARG A 183 17.39 -19.08 0.19
CA ARG A 183 18.76 -19.53 0.49
C ARG A 183 18.86 -20.25 1.84
N ASP A 184 18.06 -19.82 2.80
CA ASP A 184 18.08 -20.34 4.16
C ASP A 184 16.74 -20.10 4.85
N VAL A 185 16.42 -20.95 5.83
CA VAL A 185 15.24 -20.84 6.71
C VAL A 185 15.70 -21.06 8.15
N LEU A 186 15.64 -20.00 8.96
CA LEU A 186 15.84 -20.11 10.40
C LEU A 186 14.53 -20.42 11.11
N VAL A 187 14.34 -21.68 11.50
CA VAL A 187 13.21 -22.09 12.33
C VAL A 187 13.59 -21.97 13.81
N LYS A 188 12.97 -21.02 14.51
CA LYS A 188 13.12 -20.90 15.96
C LYS A 188 12.18 -21.90 16.64
N HIS A 189 12.63 -23.14 16.75
CA HIS A 189 12.00 -24.15 17.60
C HIS A 189 12.54 -24.06 19.04
N GLY A 190 11.83 -24.64 20.01
CA GLY A 190 12.19 -24.62 21.44
C GLY A 190 13.46 -25.44 21.78
N ALA A 191 13.44 -26.14 22.91
CA ALA A 191 14.59 -26.93 23.35
C ALA A 191 14.98 -28.00 22.31
N TRP A 192 16.29 -28.09 22.04
CA TRP A 192 16.89 -29.13 21.21
C TRP A 192 17.13 -30.41 22.04
N PRO A 193 17.16 -31.59 21.40
CA PRO A 193 17.02 -32.87 22.08
C PRO A 193 18.26 -33.36 22.85
N ASP A 194 19.28 -32.53 23.07
CA ASP A 194 20.52 -32.84 23.80
C ASP A 194 20.31 -33.52 25.17
N PHE A 195 19.11 -33.41 25.75
CA PHE A 195 18.70 -34.13 26.95
C PHE A 195 18.79 -35.66 26.81
N VAL A 196 18.84 -36.20 25.58
CA VAL A 196 19.03 -37.63 25.30
C VAL A 196 20.33 -38.16 25.91
N PHE A 197 21.36 -37.32 26.05
CA PHE A 197 22.65 -37.70 26.62
C PHE A 197 22.74 -37.57 28.15
N GLN A 198 21.66 -37.18 28.83
CA GLN A 198 21.68 -37.05 30.28
C GLN A 198 21.73 -38.43 30.95
N PRO A 199 22.40 -38.57 32.12
CA PRO A 199 22.58 -39.87 32.78
C PRO A 199 21.29 -40.64 33.10
N ASN A 200 20.18 -39.92 33.28
CA ASN A 200 18.87 -40.49 33.62
C ASN A 200 17.94 -40.61 32.40
N TYR A 201 18.46 -40.49 31.17
CA TYR A 201 17.65 -40.65 29.97
C TYR A 201 17.22 -42.11 29.80
N GLY A 202 15.89 -42.32 29.76
CA GLY A 202 15.29 -43.65 29.60
C GLY A 202 15.33 -44.11 28.14
N LEU A 203 16.51 -44.49 27.64
CA LEU A 203 16.64 -45.06 26.30
C LEU A 203 15.86 -46.38 26.20
N MET A 204 14.97 -46.48 25.20
CA MET A 204 14.17 -47.68 24.96
C MET A 204 15.09 -48.90 24.70
N PRO A 205 14.91 -50.06 25.34
CA PRO A 205 15.71 -51.24 25.04
C PRO A 205 15.55 -51.71 23.58
N LEU A 206 16.63 -52.20 22.95
CA LEU A 206 16.60 -52.67 21.54
C LEU A 206 15.54 -53.74 21.26
N ALA A 207 15.20 -54.58 22.24
CA ALA A 207 14.15 -55.57 22.11
C ALA A 207 12.75 -54.93 22.02
N GLU A 208 12.49 -53.90 22.81
CA GLU A 208 11.24 -53.13 22.76
C GLU A 208 11.15 -52.32 21.47
N LEU A 209 12.24 -51.69 21.05
CA LEU A 209 12.31 -50.98 19.77
C LEU A 209 11.99 -51.92 18.60
N ARG A 210 12.52 -53.15 18.60
CA ARG A 210 12.20 -54.15 17.58
C ARG A 210 10.70 -54.46 17.55
N ASN A 211 10.09 -54.69 18.70
CA ASN A 211 8.66 -54.98 18.79
C ASN A 211 7.82 -53.78 18.32
N TYR A 212 8.23 -52.56 18.67
CA TYR A 212 7.56 -51.34 18.23
C TYR A 212 7.61 -51.21 16.71
N LEU A 213 8.77 -51.41 16.09
CA LEU A 213 8.94 -51.31 14.64
C LEU A 213 8.10 -52.36 13.90
N GLN A 214 8.04 -53.60 14.40
CA GLN A 214 7.20 -54.66 13.82
C GLN A 214 5.71 -54.33 13.89
N ALA A 215 5.27 -53.67 14.97
CA ALA A 215 3.87 -53.32 15.15
C ALA A 215 3.44 -52.06 14.39
N ASN A 216 4.31 -51.04 14.31
CA ASN A 216 3.92 -49.69 13.85
C ASN A 216 4.51 -49.30 12.49
N SER A 217 5.56 -49.97 12.01
CA SER A 217 6.23 -49.66 10.72
C SER A 217 6.76 -48.21 10.58
N HIS A 218 6.91 -47.48 11.69
CA HIS A 218 7.59 -46.19 11.76
C HIS A 218 8.37 -46.07 13.07
N LEU A 219 9.24 -45.06 13.17
CA LEU A 219 10.07 -44.83 14.35
C LEU A 219 9.27 -44.20 15.50
N PRO A 220 9.58 -44.53 16.76
CA PRO A 220 8.97 -43.84 17.91
C PRO A 220 9.16 -42.32 17.83
N GLY A 221 8.10 -41.56 18.12
CA GLY A 221 8.13 -40.10 18.11
C GLY A 221 8.08 -39.45 16.72
N ILE A 222 8.18 -40.23 15.64
CA ILE A 222 7.97 -39.77 14.27
C ILE A 222 6.55 -40.15 13.84
N PRO A 223 5.75 -39.23 13.27
CA PRO A 223 4.40 -39.55 12.82
C PRO A 223 4.42 -40.58 11.68
N SER A 224 3.40 -41.42 11.65
CA SER A 224 3.16 -42.35 10.54
C SER A 224 2.74 -41.59 9.27
N ALA A 225 2.90 -42.22 8.11
CA ALA A 225 2.44 -41.65 6.84
C ALA A 225 0.94 -41.32 6.85
N ALA A 226 0.12 -42.19 7.45
CA ALA A 226 -1.32 -41.98 7.59
C ALA A 226 -1.64 -40.73 8.44
N GLU A 227 -0.92 -40.52 9.55
CA GLU A 227 -1.11 -39.32 10.38
C GLU A 227 -0.66 -38.03 9.67
N VAL A 228 0.38 -38.11 8.83
CA VAL A 228 0.84 -36.97 8.02
C VAL A 228 -0.19 -36.61 6.96
N GLU A 229 -0.75 -37.60 6.27
CA GLU A 229 -1.81 -37.41 5.29
C GLU A 229 -3.08 -36.83 5.93
N GLU A 230 -3.50 -37.37 7.09
CA GLU A 230 -4.67 -36.89 7.82
C GLU A 230 -4.52 -35.42 8.25
N LYS A 231 -3.33 -35.03 8.69
CA LYS A 231 -3.01 -33.65 9.10
C LYS A 231 -2.73 -32.73 7.91
N GLY A 232 -2.58 -33.27 6.71
CA GLY A 232 -2.23 -32.52 5.50
C GLY A 232 -0.78 -32.02 5.45
N GLY A 233 0.12 -32.56 6.27
CA GLY A 233 1.53 -32.16 6.28
C GLY A 233 2.25 -32.34 7.63
N VAL A 234 3.49 -31.85 7.69
CA VAL A 234 4.32 -31.83 8.90
C VAL A 234 4.84 -30.43 9.20
N GLU A 235 4.93 -30.12 10.48
CA GLU A 235 5.62 -28.92 10.97
C GLU A 235 7.13 -29.12 10.85
N LEU A 236 7.78 -28.37 9.97
CA LEU A 236 9.21 -28.53 9.66
C LEU A 236 10.09 -28.49 10.91
N GLY A 237 9.88 -27.50 11.79
CA GLY A 237 10.66 -27.35 13.01
C GLY A 237 10.53 -28.55 13.95
N LYS A 238 9.29 -28.99 14.20
CA LYS A 238 9.02 -30.14 15.05
C LYS A 238 9.59 -31.42 14.46
N MET A 239 9.38 -31.65 13.16
CA MET A 239 9.91 -32.83 12.47
C MET A 239 11.44 -32.88 12.53
N GLN A 240 12.12 -31.75 12.36
CA GLN A 240 13.58 -31.67 12.47
C GLN A 240 14.05 -31.95 13.90
N THR A 241 13.37 -31.43 14.92
CA THR A 241 13.68 -31.72 16.33
C THR A 241 13.45 -33.20 16.66
N ASP A 242 12.32 -33.78 16.26
CA ASP A 242 12.01 -35.19 16.50
C ASP A 242 13.00 -36.11 15.76
N MET A 243 13.40 -35.76 14.52
CA MET A 243 14.42 -36.48 13.76
C MET A 243 15.79 -36.41 14.44
N LEU A 244 16.20 -35.23 14.93
CA LEU A 244 17.48 -35.09 15.63
C LEU A 244 17.50 -35.93 16.90
N LYS A 245 16.39 -35.99 17.65
CA LYS A 245 16.25 -36.85 18.82
C LYS A 245 16.50 -38.32 18.46
N VAL A 246 15.90 -38.80 17.37
CA VAL A 246 16.10 -40.18 16.89
C VAL A 246 17.56 -40.42 16.51
N VAL A 247 18.22 -39.46 15.85
CA VAL A 247 19.65 -39.58 15.49
C VAL A 247 20.52 -39.66 16.75
N GLU A 248 20.23 -38.89 17.78
CA GLU A 248 20.95 -38.94 19.06
C GLU A 248 20.71 -40.26 19.82
N GLU A 249 19.48 -40.78 19.83
CA GLU A 249 19.17 -42.10 20.40
C GLU A 249 19.90 -43.22 19.64
N GLN A 250 19.97 -43.12 18.31
CA GLN A 250 20.74 -44.05 17.48
C GLN A 250 22.24 -44.02 17.81
N ALA A 251 22.81 -42.84 18.11
CA ALA A 251 24.18 -42.75 18.59
C ALA A 251 24.39 -43.52 19.89
N LEU A 252 23.44 -43.45 20.85
CA LEU A 252 23.51 -44.25 22.08
C LEU A 252 23.44 -45.75 21.81
N TYR A 253 22.58 -46.20 20.89
CA TYR A 253 22.53 -47.62 20.52
C TYR A 253 23.84 -48.09 19.88
N ILE A 254 24.47 -47.27 19.04
CA ILE A 254 25.76 -47.61 18.41
C ILE A 254 26.83 -47.78 19.48
N LEU A 255 26.91 -46.86 20.45
CA LEU A 255 27.86 -46.97 21.57
C LEU A 255 27.62 -48.25 22.41
N GLN A 256 26.35 -48.59 22.70
CA GLN A 256 26.03 -49.83 23.41
C GLN A 256 26.41 -51.09 22.62
N LEU A 257 26.27 -51.06 21.29
CA LEU A 257 26.64 -52.18 20.42
C LEU A 257 28.17 -52.33 20.32
N GLU A 258 28.90 -51.22 20.22
CA GLU A 258 30.38 -51.20 20.21
C GLU A 258 30.95 -51.79 21.51
N GLU A 259 30.42 -51.39 22.67
CA GLU A 259 30.85 -51.94 23.95
C GLU A 259 30.58 -53.45 24.04
N ARG A 260 29.42 -53.91 23.55
CA ARG A 260 29.08 -55.33 23.51
C ARG A 260 29.98 -56.11 22.56
N LEU A 261 30.33 -55.54 21.41
CA LEU A 261 31.22 -56.16 20.44
C LEU A 261 32.61 -56.34 21.03
N GLY A 262 33.18 -55.32 21.66
CA GLY A 262 34.48 -55.40 22.33
C GLY A 262 34.51 -56.47 23.42
N ARG A 263 33.42 -56.61 24.20
CA ARG A 263 33.30 -57.71 25.19
C ARG A 263 33.26 -59.09 24.53
N VAL A 264 32.64 -59.24 23.36
CA VAL A 264 32.61 -60.50 22.62
C VAL A 264 33.98 -60.81 22.04
N GLU A 265 34.66 -59.84 21.45
CA GLU A 265 36.03 -59.98 20.91
C GLU A 265 37.05 -60.36 21.99
N GLN A 266 36.99 -59.73 23.17
CA GLN A 266 37.84 -60.09 24.30
C GLN A 266 37.61 -61.54 24.76
N ARG A 267 36.35 -62.01 24.78
CA ARG A 267 36.04 -63.39 25.14
C ARG A 267 36.55 -64.37 24.08
N LEU A 268 36.43 -64.03 22.80
CA LEU A 268 36.97 -64.84 21.71
C LEU A 268 38.49 -64.98 21.83
N ALA A 269 39.21 -63.87 22.01
CA ALA A 269 40.66 -63.87 22.21
C ALA A 269 41.08 -64.72 23.43
N GLY A 270 40.33 -64.65 24.54
CA GLY A 270 40.59 -65.47 25.72
C GLY A 270 40.34 -66.98 25.50
N MET A 271 39.32 -67.35 24.71
CA MET A 271 39.05 -68.75 24.36
C MET A 271 40.10 -69.32 23.40
N GLU A 272 40.55 -68.53 22.42
CA GLU A 272 41.61 -68.92 21.49
C GLU A 272 42.94 -69.13 22.23
N ALA A 273 43.28 -68.24 23.18
CA ALA A 273 44.48 -68.37 24.01
C ALA A 273 44.46 -69.56 24.99
N SER A 274 43.30 -70.14 25.28
CA SER A 274 43.16 -71.31 26.16
C SER A 274 43.06 -72.64 25.40
N GLN A 275 43.04 -72.60 24.06
CA GLN A 275 43.09 -73.78 23.19
C GLN A 275 44.50 -74.06 22.61
N HIS A 276 45.48 -73.24 22.95
CA HIS A 276 46.91 -73.43 22.67
C HIS A 276 47.68 -73.64 23.98
#